data_AF-A0A1Q9VSH4-F1
#
_entry.id   AF-A0A1Q9VSH4-F1
#
_cell.length_a   1.000
_cell.length_b   1.000
_cell.length_c   1.000
_cell.angle_alpha   90.00
_cell.angle_beta   90.00
_cell.angle_gamma   90.00
#
_symmetry.space_group_name_H-M   'P 1'
#
loop_
_entity.id
_entity.type
_entity.pdbx_description
1 polymer ?
#
loop_
_entity_poly.entity_id
_entity_poly.type
_entity_poly.pdbx_seq_one_letter_code
_entity_poly.pdbx_strand_id
1 'polypeptide(L)'
;MTNSPDATSGHTGPLSATAGTATTMALAIDAIAVLLFALLGRLFHSTDGFSILGWLGTAWPFLLGLAVAWALLMTGVVRPAPGTGLGILIVTWFIGIVVRSIVHVSVAWGFVLTSLIFLGILLIGWRAVASFVTRRQPTS
;
A
#
# COMPACT_ATOMS: atom_id res chain seq x y z
N MET A 1 -22.02 38.16 -38.81
CA MET A 1 -22.35 37.62 -37.47
C MET A 1 -22.70 36.15 -37.61
N THR A 2 -21.73 35.26 -37.45
CA THR A 2 -21.98 33.83 -37.21
C THR A 2 -20.92 33.37 -36.21
N ASN A 3 -21.32 33.22 -34.95
CA ASN A 3 -20.48 32.68 -33.90
C ASN A 3 -20.29 31.17 -34.17
N SER A 4 -19.06 30.72 -34.36
CA SER A 4 -18.73 29.30 -34.23
C SER A 4 -18.73 28.93 -32.75
N PRO A 5 -19.38 27.82 -32.34
CA PRO A 5 -19.25 27.32 -30.98
C PRO A 5 -17.87 26.66 -30.85
N ASP A 6 -16.98 27.27 -30.06
CA ASP A 6 -15.71 26.65 -29.73
C ASP A 6 -16.01 25.47 -28.79
N ALA A 7 -16.02 24.28 -29.38
CA ALA A 7 -16.27 23.04 -28.70
C ALA A 7 -15.13 22.80 -27.71
N THR A 8 -15.51 22.67 -26.45
CA THR A 8 -14.77 22.11 -25.33
C THR A 8 -13.94 20.88 -25.73
N SER A 9 -12.72 21.07 -26.22
CA SER A 9 -11.75 19.99 -26.34
C SER A 9 -11.14 19.76 -24.96
N GLY A 10 -11.81 18.97 -24.13
CA GLY A 10 -11.25 18.44 -22.89
C GLY A 10 -10.03 17.61 -23.22
N HIS A 11 -8.84 18.24 -23.23
CA HIS A 11 -7.56 17.54 -23.31
C HIS A 11 -7.35 16.78 -22.00
N THR A 12 -7.82 15.55 -21.93
CA THR A 12 -7.28 14.56 -21.00
C THR A 12 -5.85 14.26 -21.46
N GLY A 13 -4.91 15.13 -21.08
CA GLY A 13 -3.54 15.06 -21.54
C GLY A 13 -2.81 13.79 -21.05
N PRO A 14 -1.67 13.43 -21.70
CA PRO A 14 -0.84 12.26 -21.34
C PRO A 14 -0.49 12.18 -19.85
N LEU A 15 -0.41 13.32 -19.18
CA LEU A 15 -0.05 13.44 -17.76
C LEU A 15 -1.04 12.74 -16.82
N SER A 16 -2.35 12.72 -17.14
CA SER A 16 -3.33 11.99 -16.33
C SER A 16 -3.23 10.47 -16.52
N ALA A 17 -2.91 10.03 -17.74
CA ALA A 17 -2.73 8.60 -18.03
C ALA A 17 -1.48 8.04 -17.32
N THR A 18 -0.36 8.75 -17.34
CA THR A 18 0.86 8.34 -16.65
C THR A 18 0.70 8.36 -15.12
N ALA A 19 -0.03 9.34 -14.57
CA ALA A 19 -0.34 9.39 -13.14
C ALA A 19 -1.12 8.14 -12.68
N GLY A 20 -2.14 7.72 -13.42
CA GLY A 20 -2.94 6.52 -13.11
C GLY A 20 -2.13 5.22 -13.11
N THR A 21 -1.19 5.07 -14.05
CA THR A 21 -0.28 3.91 -14.09
C THR A 21 0.65 3.87 -12.89
N ALA A 22 1.23 5.01 -12.50
CA ALA A 22 2.11 5.09 -11.33
C ALA A 22 1.37 4.77 -10.02
N THR A 23 0.12 5.25 -9.87
CA THR A 23 -0.76 4.92 -8.74
C THR A 23 -1.08 3.42 -8.69
N THR A 24 -1.43 2.82 -9.83
CA THR A 24 -1.74 1.38 -9.94
C THR A 24 -0.52 0.52 -9.59
N MET A 25 0.66 0.90 -10.09
CA MET A 25 1.91 0.20 -9.79
C MET A 25 2.25 0.27 -8.31
N ALA A 26 2.09 1.45 -7.69
CA ALA A 26 2.32 1.62 -6.26
C ALA A 26 1.38 0.77 -5.40
N LEU A 27 0.10 0.69 -5.75
CA LEU A 27 -0.87 -0.19 -5.09
C LEU A 27 -0.48 -1.67 -5.22
N ALA A 28 -0.06 -2.10 -6.41
CA ALA A 28 0.39 -3.48 -6.63
C ALA A 28 1.62 -3.83 -5.79
N ILE A 29 2.62 -2.95 -5.75
CA ILE A 29 3.82 -3.16 -4.93
C ILE A 29 3.46 -3.21 -3.44
N ASP A 30 2.53 -2.37 -2.96
CA ASP A 30 2.08 -2.41 -1.57
C ASP A 30 1.34 -3.72 -1.23
N ALA A 31 0.48 -4.19 -2.14
CA ALA A 31 -0.21 -5.47 -1.95
C ALA A 31 0.78 -6.63 -1.87
N ILE A 32 1.79 -6.63 -2.76
CA ILE A 32 2.89 -7.61 -2.73
C ILE A 32 3.67 -7.50 -1.41
N ALA A 33 3.98 -6.29 -0.95
CA ALA A 33 4.65 -6.07 0.33
C ALA A 33 3.86 -6.66 1.52
N VAL A 34 2.54 -6.45 1.58
CA VAL A 34 1.70 -7.03 2.64
C VAL A 34 1.67 -8.56 2.56
N LEU A 35 1.54 -9.11 1.35
CA LEU A 35 1.57 -10.56 1.12
C LEU A 35 2.92 -11.18 1.53
N LEU A 36 4.03 -10.53 1.19
CA LEU A 36 5.38 -10.94 1.57
C LEU A 36 5.59 -10.88 3.09
N PHE A 37 5.12 -9.83 3.75
CA PHE A 37 5.12 -9.76 5.22
C PHE A 37 4.44 -10.98 5.84
N ALA A 38 3.22 -11.30 5.39
CA ALA A 38 2.46 -12.42 5.92
C ALA A 38 3.13 -13.78 5.61
N LEU A 39 3.76 -13.90 4.44
CA LEU A 39 4.48 -15.10 4.01
C LEU A 39 5.72 -15.32 4.90
N LEU A 40 6.56 -14.31 5.04
CA LEU A 40 7.76 -14.37 5.86
C LEU A 40 7.43 -14.63 7.33
N GLY A 41 6.39 -13.98 7.86
CA GLY A 41 5.90 -14.24 9.21
C GLY A 41 5.55 -15.71 9.42
N ARG A 42 4.85 -16.34 8.47
CA ARG A 42 4.53 -17.77 8.50
C ARG A 42 5.78 -18.64 8.37
N LEU A 43 6.68 -18.36 7.43
CA LEU A 43 7.87 -19.17 7.21
C LEU A 43 8.80 -19.19 8.43
N PHE A 44 8.92 -18.08 9.16
CA PHE A 44 9.83 -17.99 10.31
C PHE A 44 9.23 -18.40 11.66
N HIS A 45 7.90 -18.57 11.75
CA HIS A 45 7.24 -18.88 13.03
C HIS A 45 6.37 -20.14 13.00
N SER A 46 6.13 -20.77 11.85
CA SER A 46 5.27 -21.95 11.78
C SER A 46 6.06 -23.22 12.12
N THR A 47 5.66 -23.92 13.17
CA THR A 47 6.22 -25.23 13.57
C THR A 47 5.62 -26.39 12.77
N ASP A 48 4.37 -26.24 12.35
CA ASP A 48 3.57 -27.33 11.75
C ASP A 48 3.61 -27.31 10.20
N GLY A 49 4.54 -26.55 9.61
CA GLY A 49 4.68 -26.38 8.16
C GLY A 49 3.85 -25.24 7.56
N PHE A 50 4.00 -25.03 6.25
CA PHE A 50 3.32 -23.95 5.51
C PHE A 50 1.91 -24.38 5.06
N SER A 51 0.93 -23.49 5.24
CA SER A 51 -0.44 -23.65 4.72
C SER A 51 -0.90 -22.35 4.05
N ILE A 52 -1.53 -22.47 2.88
CA ILE A 52 -2.07 -21.34 2.11
C ILE A 52 -3.18 -20.64 2.90
N LEU A 53 -4.10 -21.39 3.50
CA LEU A 53 -5.16 -20.81 4.34
C LEU A 53 -4.57 -20.11 5.56
N GLY A 54 -3.49 -20.65 6.13
CA GLY A 54 -2.77 -19.99 7.19
C GLY A 54 -2.17 -18.66 6.74
N TRP A 55 -1.48 -18.64 5.61
CA TRP A 55 -0.91 -17.43 5.05
C TRP A 55 -1.97 -16.37 4.76
N LEU A 56 -3.06 -16.72 4.10
CA LEU A 56 -4.19 -15.82 3.84
C LEU A 56 -4.83 -15.34 5.16
N GLY A 57 -4.97 -16.23 6.14
CA GLY A 57 -5.41 -15.91 7.51
C GLY A 57 -4.57 -14.83 8.19
N THR A 58 -3.26 -14.77 7.88
CA THR A 58 -2.37 -13.71 8.37
C THR A 58 -2.45 -12.45 7.50
N ALA A 59 -2.59 -12.59 6.19
CA ALA A 59 -2.52 -11.47 5.25
C ALA A 59 -3.80 -10.61 5.23
N TRP A 60 -4.98 -11.24 5.26
CA TRP A 60 -6.24 -10.56 4.97
C TRP A 60 -6.56 -9.35 5.88
N PRO A 61 -6.26 -9.34 7.20
CA PRO A 61 -6.54 -8.18 8.05
C PRO A 61 -5.73 -6.95 7.60
N PHE A 62 -4.49 -7.17 7.17
CA PHE A 62 -3.59 -6.11 6.71
C PHE A 62 -3.92 -5.69 5.27
N LEU A 63 -4.34 -6.62 4.42
CA LEU A 63 -4.85 -6.27 3.09
C LEU A 63 -6.11 -5.41 3.18
N LEU A 64 -7.00 -5.69 4.15
CA LEU A 64 -8.14 -4.83 4.45
C LEU A 64 -7.69 -3.43 4.90
N GLY A 65 -6.70 -3.34 5.78
CA GLY A 65 -6.11 -2.06 6.19
C GLY A 65 -5.50 -1.29 5.02
N LEU A 66 -4.80 -1.98 4.12
CA LEU A 66 -4.22 -1.40 2.92
C LEU A 66 -5.30 -0.87 1.96
N ALA A 67 -6.38 -1.64 1.77
CA ALA A 67 -7.51 -1.22 0.95
C ALA A 67 -8.14 0.07 1.49
N VAL A 68 -8.32 0.18 2.82
CA VAL A 68 -8.83 1.40 3.46
C VAL A 68 -7.85 2.57 3.28
N ALA A 69 -6.55 2.36 3.48
CA ALA A 69 -5.54 3.39 3.29
C ALA A 69 -5.55 3.97 1.87
N TRP A 70 -5.65 3.11 0.85
CA TRP A 70 -5.73 3.51 -0.54
C TRP A 70 -7.08 4.16 -0.90
N ALA A 71 -8.19 3.69 -0.33
CA ALA A 71 -9.49 4.34 -0.50
C ALA A 71 -9.48 5.78 0.04
N LEU A 72 -8.85 6.02 1.20
CA LEU A 72 -8.68 7.37 1.77
C LEU A 72 -7.84 8.29 0.89
N LEU A 73 -6.83 7.74 0.19
CA LEU A 73 -6.01 8.49 -0.77
C LEU A 73 -6.78 8.79 -2.07
N MET A 74 -7.46 7.79 -2.63
CA MET A 74 -8.18 7.90 -3.90
C MET A 74 -9.40 8.82 -3.82
N THR A 75 -10.07 8.88 -2.67
CA THR A 75 -11.20 9.78 -2.44
C THR A 75 -10.79 11.24 -2.26
N GLY A 76 -9.49 11.55 -2.25
CA GLY A 76 -8.97 12.91 -2.10
C GLY A 76 -9.09 13.48 -0.68
N VAL A 77 -9.52 12.65 0.29
CA VAL A 77 -9.55 13.01 1.71
C VAL A 77 -8.13 13.34 2.20
N VAL A 78 -7.12 12.65 1.67
CA VAL A 78 -5.71 12.91 1.96
C VAL A 78 -4.99 13.34 0.68
N ARG A 79 -4.36 14.52 0.69
CA ARG A 79 -3.55 14.98 -0.44
C ARG A 79 -2.20 14.26 -0.47
N PRO A 80 -1.68 13.84 -1.64
CA PRO A 80 -0.35 13.26 -1.75
C PRO A 80 0.71 14.26 -1.25
N ALA A 81 1.43 13.87 -0.20
CA ALA A 81 2.47 14.68 0.43
C ALA A 81 3.72 13.82 0.75
N PRO A 82 4.88 14.44 1.02
CA PRO A 82 6.01 13.74 1.63
C PRO A 82 5.52 13.08 2.92
N GLY A 83 5.57 11.74 2.99
CA GLY A 83 5.00 10.98 4.11
C GLY A 83 3.73 10.17 3.78
N THR A 84 3.24 10.19 2.53
CA THR A 84 2.12 9.34 2.09
C THR A 84 2.34 7.85 2.43
N GLY A 85 3.57 7.36 2.27
CA GLY A 85 3.93 5.98 2.64
C GLY A 85 3.80 5.69 4.15
N LEU A 86 4.08 6.68 5.00
CA LEU A 86 3.90 6.56 6.45
C LEU A 86 2.41 6.52 6.82
N GLY A 87 1.58 7.32 6.17
CA GLY A 87 0.13 7.27 6.33
C GLY A 87 -0.44 5.91 5.94
N ILE A 88 -0.02 5.37 4.78
CA ILE A 88 -0.40 4.01 4.34
C ILE A 88 0.03 2.98 5.37
N LEU A 89 1.28 3.05 5.86
CA LEU A 89 1.77 2.15 6.90
C LEU A 89 0.89 2.17 8.14
N ILE A 90 0.65 3.36 8.71
CA ILE A 90 -0.08 3.50 9.99
C ILE A 90 -1.50 2.96 9.85
N VAL A 91 -2.22 3.34 8.79
CA VAL A 91 -3.60 2.87 8.57
C VAL A 91 -3.65 1.36 8.34
N THR A 92 -2.75 0.86 7.49
CA THR A 92 -2.64 -0.58 7.17
C THR A 92 -2.37 -1.41 8.42
N TRP A 93 -1.37 -0.99 9.21
CA TRP A 93 -0.98 -1.68 10.43
C TRP A 93 -2.06 -1.61 11.49
N PHE A 94 -2.62 -0.43 11.75
CA PHE A 94 -3.62 -0.23 12.80
C PHE A 94 -4.87 -1.07 12.54
N ILE A 95 -5.43 -1.00 11.32
CA ILE A 95 -6.59 -1.81 10.94
C ILE A 95 -6.26 -3.30 11.00
N GLY A 96 -5.09 -3.70 10.51
CA GLY A 96 -4.64 -5.09 10.57
C GLY A 96 -4.61 -5.64 12.00
N ILE A 97 -4.08 -4.87 12.96
CA ILE A 97 -4.04 -5.27 14.38
C ILE A 97 -5.43 -5.31 14.99
N VAL A 98 -6.28 -4.31 14.74
CA VAL A 98 -7.66 -4.25 15.27
C VAL A 98 -8.51 -5.41 14.74
N VAL A 99 -8.48 -5.65 13.44
CA VAL A 99 -9.25 -6.76 12.84
C VAL A 99 -8.74 -8.09 13.37
N ARG A 100 -7.42 -8.25 13.49
CA ARG A 100 -6.83 -9.48 14.03
C ARG A 100 -7.18 -9.71 15.50
N SER A 101 -7.24 -8.65 16.32
CA SER A 101 -7.60 -8.79 17.75
C SER A 101 -9.05 -9.23 17.93
N ILE A 102 -9.95 -8.79 17.06
CA ILE A 102 -11.35 -9.24 17.03
C ILE A 102 -11.44 -10.73 16.66
N VAL A 103 -10.66 -11.17 15.67
CA VAL A 103 -10.74 -12.54 15.11
C VAL A 103 -10.09 -13.58 16.01
N HIS A 104 -8.97 -13.26 16.67
CA HIS A 104 -8.17 -14.21 17.42
C HIS A 104 -8.22 -14.02 18.95
N VAL A 105 -9.05 -13.10 19.45
CA VAL A 105 -9.28 -12.77 20.88
C VAL A 105 -8.05 -12.21 21.62
N SER A 106 -6.83 -12.58 21.22
CA SER A 106 -5.57 -12.06 21.75
C SER A 106 -4.54 -11.87 20.64
N VAL A 107 -3.74 -10.82 20.75
CA VAL A 107 -2.61 -10.53 19.85
C VAL A 107 -1.34 -10.46 20.69
N ALA A 108 -0.38 -11.32 20.40
CA ALA A 108 0.91 -11.30 21.07
C ALA A 108 1.64 -9.97 20.80
N TRP A 109 2.22 -9.34 21.83
CA TRP A 109 2.96 -8.09 21.67
C TRP A 109 4.09 -8.22 20.63
N GLY A 110 4.80 -9.36 20.62
CA GLY A 110 5.81 -9.64 19.60
C GLY A 110 5.29 -9.49 18.17
N PHE A 111 4.05 -9.92 17.90
CA PHE A 111 3.42 -9.76 16.59
C PHE A 111 3.10 -8.30 16.25
N VAL A 112 2.60 -7.53 17.23
CA VAL A 112 2.29 -6.10 17.05
C VAL A 112 3.53 -5.32 16.61
N LEU A 113 4.66 -5.56 17.28
CA LEU A 113 5.91 -4.86 16.98
C LEU A 113 6.56 -5.34 15.67
N THR A 114 6.68 -6.66 15.48
CA THR A 114 7.30 -7.22 14.28
C THR A 114 6.51 -6.88 13.01
N SER A 115 5.17 -6.91 13.07
CA SER A 115 4.33 -6.49 11.94
C SER A 115 4.54 -5.03 11.57
N LEU A 116 4.64 -4.13 12.56
CA LEU A 116 4.93 -2.71 12.29
C LEU A 116 6.28 -2.54 11.60
N ILE A 117 7.32 -3.23 12.09
CA ILE A 117 8.68 -3.15 11.55
C ILE A 117 8.73 -3.69 10.12
N PHE A 118 8.24 -4.91 9.88
CA PHE A 118 8.28 -5.52 8.56
C PHE A 118 7.43 -4.76 7.54
N LEU A 119 6.21 -4.34 7.90
CA LEU A 119 5.40 -3.49 7.03
C LEU A 119 6.08 -2.15 6.78
N GLY A 120 6.70 -1.55 7.79
CA GLY A 120 7.44 -0.30 7.65
C GLY A 120 8.60 -0.43 6.67
N ILE A 121 9.42 -1.47 6.82
CA ILE A 121 10.53 -1.76 5.92
C ILE A 121 10.00 -1.98 4.49
N LEU A 122 8.97 -2.80 4.31
CA LEU A 122 8.51 -3.15 2.98
C LEU A 122 7.80 -1.98 2.28
N LEU A 123 6.85 -1.33 2.94
CA LEU A 123 6.05 -0.23 2.36
C LEU A 123 6.86 1.05 2.18
N ILE A 124 7.74 1.40 3.13
CA ILE A 124 8.56 2.60 3.03
C ILE A 124 9.82 2.32 2.19
N GLY A 125 10.43 1.15 2.34
CA GLY A 125 11.69 0.79 1.69
C GLY A 125 11.61 0.83 0.17
N TRP A 126 10.56 0.27 -0.44
CA TRP A 126 10.44 0.30 -1.90
C TRP A 126 10.27 1.74 -2.42
N ARG A 127 9.57 2.60 -1.67
CA ARG A 127 9.39 4.02 -2.01
C ARG A 127 10.71 4.79 -1.91
N ALA A 128 11.52 4.48 -0.90
CA ALA A 128 12.86 5.03 -0.78
C ALA A 128 13.72 4.63 -1.99
N VAL A 129 13.72 3.35 -2.36
CA VAL A 129 14.44 2.85 -3.55
C VAL A 129 13.94 3.53 -4.83
N ALA A 130 12.64 3.61 -5.05
CA ALA A 130 12.05 4.30 -6.21
C ALA A 130 12.48 5.76 -6.28
N SER A 131 12.45 6.47 -5.14
CA SER A 131 12.90 7.86 -5.04
C SER A 131 14.39 8.02 -5.40
N PHE A 132 15.25 7.08 -4.98
CA PHE A 132 16.66 7.08 -5.34
C PHE A 132 16.89 6.79 -6.82
N VAL A 133 16.12 5.89 -7.42
CA VAL A 133 16.22 5.55 -8.85
C VAL A 133 15.78 6.72 -9.73
N THR A 134 14.65 7.36 -9.43
CA THR A 134 14.15 8.50 -10.21
C THR A 134 15.07 9.71 -10.11
N ARG A 135 15.69 9.96 -8.95
CA ARG A 135 16.69 11.04 -8.78
C ARG A 135 17.95 10.86 -9.63
N ARG A 136 18.24 9.64 -10.07
CA ARG A 136 19.44 9.33 -10.86
C ARG A 136 19.24 9.40 -12.37
N GLN A 137 18.05 9.70 -12.86
CA GLN A 137 17.84 9.92 -14.28
C GLN A 137 18.35 11.31 -14.67
N PRO A 138 19.47 11.42 -15.43
CA PRO A 138 19.91 12.70 -15.95
C PRO A 138 18.87 13.16 -16.96
N THR A 139 18.37 14.39 -16.80
CA THR A 139 17.56 15.05 -17.83
C THR A 139 18.39 15.07 -19.11
N SER A 140 18.02 14.24 -20.08
CA SER A 140 18.61 14.18 -21.42
C SER A 140 17.95 15.20 -22.32
#